data_AF-A0A345YJ27-F1
#
_entry.id   AF-A0A345YJ27-F1
#
_cell.length_a   1.000
_cell.length_b   1.000
_cell.length_c   1.000
_cell.angle_alpha   90.00
_cell.angle_beta   90.00
_cell.angle_gamma   90.00
#
_symmetry.space_group_name_H-M   'P 1'
#
loop_
_entity.id
_entity.type
_entity.pdbx_description
1 polymer ?
#
loop_
_entity_poly.entity_id
_entity_poly.type
_entity_poly.pdbx_seq_one_letter_code
_entity_poly.pdbx_strand_id
1 'polypeptide(L)'
;MNQVLPDLSVIGQSIEASMASAEAARTAIADRFTEESVPASKIGEQAGPVHAASLQVWNEVASRAGVPTVEAKLIADIPMSVLNEGLFYWDQVSAPLDDERHASVIAAIDYAKTGGFWRTDLCAHGWVKAQISETGSFELETTFSLDDPRIMDIHFGMPSVTILARPTLTPVRVNGWPVEFRVFFGGAAAEDGAVSFYYPQAGDIDVTPELEAAAQQAREYGAAMYAKRKELGLIPWLPGLSEPDDQIGASIDFMLTEERGLVMIDAGPGFGHGAHPCCFIDSPVEGIRWKLADGVQPR
;
A
#
# COMPACT_ATOMS: atom_id res chain seq x y z
N MET A 1 35.84 -47.33 -10.62
CA MET A 1 35.13 -46.29 -11.41
C MET A 1 35.43 -44.95 -10.75
N ASN A 2 36.25 -44.11 -11.38
CA ASN A 2 36.49 -42.76 -10.89
C ASN A 2 35.32 -41.88 -11.38
N GLN A 3 34.50 -41.40 -10.45
CA GLN A 3 33.52 -40.36 -10.75
C GLN A 3 34.28 -39.05 -11.00
N VAL A 4 34.21 -38.54 -12.23
CA VAL A 4 34.62 -37.18 -12.56
C VAL A 4 33.54 -36.27 -11.98
N LEU A 5 33.87 -35.52 -10.93
CA LEU A 5 32.99 -34.50 -10.40
C LEU A 5 32.98 -33.30 -11.37
N PRO A 6 31.81 -32.72 -11.67
CA PRO A 6 31.72 -31.57 -12.56
C PRO A 6 32.43 -30.36 -11.95
N ASP A 7 33.03 -29.55 -12.83
CA ASP A 7 33.69 -28.31 -12.47
C ASP A 7 32.66 -27.31 -11.92
N LEU A 8 32.78 -27.01 -10.63
CA LEU A 8 31.88 -26.12 -9.92
C LEU A 8 31.91 -24.67 -10.45
N SER A 9 32.98 -24.28 -11.15
CA SER A 9 33.09 -22.94 -11.76
C SER A 9 32.15 -22.77 -12.96
N VAL A 10 31.97 -23.82 -13.77
CA VAL A 10 31.04 -23.84 -14.92
C VAL A 10 29.59 -23.83 -14.43
N ILE A 11 29.31 -24.50 -13.31
CA ILE A 11 27.99 -24.48 -12.67
C ILE A 11 27.68 -23.06 -12.14
N GLY A 12 28.65 -22.39 -11.49
CA GLY A 12 28.49 -21.03 -10.99
C GLY A 12 28.17 -19.99 -12.09
N GLN A 13 28.92 -20.00 -13.20
CA GLN A 13 28.68 -19.08 -14.33
C GLN A 13 27.33 -19.32 -15.01
N SER A 14 26.88 -20.57 -15.10
CA SER A 14 25.56 -20.93 -15.63
C SER A 14 24.42 -20.41 -14.74
N ILE A 15 24.58 -20.47 -13.41
CA ILE A 15 23.61 -19.94 -12.45
C ILE A 15 23.53 -18.41 -12.54
N GLU A 16 24.67 -17.72 -12.55
CA GLU A 16 24.71 -16.24 -12.66
C GLU A 16 24.06 -15.73 -13.94
N ALA A 17 24.36 -16.36 -15.09
CA ALA A 17 23.75 -16.00 -16.37
C ALA A 17 22.23 -16.26 -16.39
N SER A 18 21.78 -17.36 -15.76
CA SER A 18 20.37 -17.68 -15.61
C SER A 18 19.64 -16.66 -14.73
N MET A 19 20.25 -16.27 -13.61
CA MET A 19 19.71 -15.24 -12.72
C MET A 19 19.62 -13.88 -13.40
N ALA A 20 20.68 -13.46 -14.12
CA ALA A 20 20.68 -12.20 -14.86
C ALA A 20 19.61 -12.17 -15.98
N SER A 21 19.42 -13.29 -16.68
CA SER A 21 18.37 -13.43 -17.69
C SER A 21 16.96 -13.37 -17.09
N ALA A 22 16.74 -14.04 -15.96
CA ALA A 22 15.47 -14.00 -15.23
C ALA A 22 15.17 -12.58 -14.71
N GLU A 23 16.19 -11.87 -14.22
CA GLU A 23 16.04 -10.49 -13.77
C GLU A 23 15.72 -9.55 -14.93
N ALA A 24 16.44 -9.65 -16.05
CA ALA A 24 16.16 -8.85 -17.25
C ALA A 24 14.72 -9.08 -17.78
N ALA A 25 14.24 -10.32 -17.76
CA ALA A 25 12.87 -10.64 -18.13
C ALA A 25 11.85 -10.05 -17.15
N ARG A 26 12.13 -10.06 -15.84
CA ARG A 26 11.28 -9.42 -14.82
C ARG A 26 11.22 -7.92 -14.99
N THR A 27 12.35 -7.26 -15.22
CA THR A 27 12.42 -5.82 -15.49
C THR A 27 11.62 -5.49 -16.74
N ALA A 28 11.78 -6.21 -17.84
CA ALA A 28 11.04 -5.96 -19.08
C ALA A 28 9.51 -6.09 -18.92
N ILE A 29 9.05 -7.03 -18.07
CA ILE A 29 7.63 -7.18 -17.76
C ILE A 29 7.13 -6.00 -16.90
N ALA A 30 7.92 -5.58 -15.90
CA ALA A 30 7.59 -4.45 -15.05
C ALA A 30 7.52 -3.14 -15.85
N ASP A 31 8.48 -2.92 -16.75
CA ASP A 31 8.52 -1.76 -17.65
C ASP A 31 7.27 -1.73 -18.54
N ARG A 32 6.93 -2.87 -19.18
CA ARG A 32 5.73 -2.99 -20.01
C ARG A 32 4.47 -2.57 -19.25
N PHE A 33 4.22 -3.14 -18.08
CA PHE A 33 2.98 -2.84 -17.36
C PHE A 33 2.98 -1.49 -16.68
N THR A 34 4.14 -0.95 -16.37
CA THR A 34 4.26 0.44 -15.97
C THR A 34 3.81 1.37 -17.11
N GLU A 35 4.23 1.12 -18.34
CA GLU A 35 3.86 1.92 -19.52
C GLU A 35 2.39 1.72 -19.92
N GLU A 36 1.88 0.49 -19.81
CA GLU A 36 0.50 0.13 -20.17
C GLU A 36 -0.51 0.44 -19.06
N SER A 37 -0.06 0.71 -17.83
CA SER A 37 -0.94 0.99 -16.70
C SER A 37 -1.78 2.23 -16.95
N VAL A 38 -3.08 2.12 -16.63
CA VAL A 38 -4.01 3.25 -16.70
C VAL A 38 -3.67 4.22 -15.56
N PRO A 39 -3.20 5.44 -15.86
CA PRO A 39 -2.94 6.43 -14.81
C PRO A 39 -4.26 6.90 -14.21
N ALA A 40 -4.23 7.34 -12.94
CA ALA A 40 -5.43 7.77 -12.23
C ALA A 40 -6.24 8.85 -13.00
N SER A 41 -5.56 9.77 -13.69
CA SER A 41 -6.18 10.83 -14.50
C SER A 41 -6.94 10.33 -15.74
N LYS A 42 -6.79 9.06 -16.12
CA LYS A 42 -7.42 8.41 -17.28
C LYS A 42 -8.46 7.36 -16.91
N ILE A 43 -8.68 7.11 -15.63
CA ILE A 43 -9.72 6.20 -15.17
C ILE A 43 -11.09 6.70 -15.63
N GLY A 44 -11.90 5.80 -16.17
CA GLY A 44 -13.21 6.10 -16.76
C GLY A 44 -13.17 6.52 -18.24
N GLU A 45 -11.99 6.87 -18.77
CA GLU A 45 -11.76 6.99 -20.21
C GLU A 45 -11.14 5.70 -20.78
N GLN A 46 -10.34 5.01 -19.97
CA GLN A 46 -9.58 3.82 -20.35
C GLN A 46 -9.79 2.69 -19.35
N ALA A 47 -9.90 1.47 -19.88
CA ALA A 47 -9.83 0.22 -19.13
C ALA A 47 -8.46 -0.43 -19.35
N GLY A 48 -8.00 -1.26 -18.41
CA GLY A 48 -6.68 -1.89 -18.52
C GLY A 48 -6.02 -2.19 -17.18
N PRO A 49 -4.72 -2.53 -17.20
CA PRO A 49 -3.97 -2.78 -15.98
C PRO A 49 -3.86 -1.53 -15.12
N VAL A 50 -3.86 -1.71 -13.80
CA VAL A 50 -3.52 -0.69 -12.82
C VAL A 50 -2.63 -1.28 -11.73
N HIS A 51 -1.70 -0.49 -11.20
CA HIS A 51 -0.91 -0.93 -10.06
C HIS A 51 -1.81 -1.13 -8.83
N ALA A 52 -1.88 -2.36 -8.31
CA ALA A 52 -2.86 -2.74 -7.29
C ALA A 52 -2.71 -1.98 -5.96
N ALA A 53 -1.50 -1.46 -5.68
CA ALA A 53 -1.20 -0.65 -4.50
C ALA A 53 -1.27 0.88 -4.70
N SER A 54 -1.64 1.38 -5.88
CA SER A 54 -1.63 2.83 -6.14
C SER A 54 -2.76 3.57 -5.41
N LEU A 55 -2.41 4.42 -4.45
CA LEU A 55 -3.38 5.24 -3.73
C LEU A 55 -4.12 6.20 -4.66
N GLN A 56 -3.44 6.80 -5.64
CA GLN A 56 -4.10 7.69 -6.61
C GLN A 56 -5.18 6.98 -7.43
N VAL A 57 -4.90 5.75 -7.90
CA VAL A 57 -5.90 4.91 -8.59
C VAL A 57 -7.10 4.67 -7.67
N TRP A 58 -6.85 4.26 -6.42
CA TRP A 58 -7.93 3.96 -5.48
C TRP A 58 -8.72 5.19 -5.02
N ASN A 59 -8.08 6.36 -4.91
CA ASN A 59 -8.77 7.62 -4.65
C ASN A 59 -9.73 7.99 -5.77
N GLU A 60 -9.34 7.77 -7.02
CA GLU A 60 -10.21 8.01 -8.17
C GLU A 60 -11.35 6.98 -8.24
N VAL A 61 -11.08 5.71 -7.94
CA VAL A 61 -12.14 4.68 -7.79
C VAL A 61 -13.13 5.07 -6.69
N ALA A 62 -12.65 5.51 -5.52
CA ALA A 62 -13.47 5.96 -4.41
C ALA A 62 -14.34 7.17 -4.79
N SER A 63 -13.75 8.19 -5.42
CA SER A 63 -14.45 9.36 -5.95
C SER A 63 -15.62 8.95 -6.85
N ARG A 64 -15.38 8.05 -7.80
CA ARG A 64 -16.41 7.52 -8.71
C ARG A 64 -17.45 6.62 -8.05
N ALA A 65 -17.09 5.99 -6.93
CA ALA A 65 -18.02 5.22 -6.11
C ALA A 65 -18.81 6.08 -5.13
N GLY A 66 -18.53 7.40 -5.04
CA GLY A 66 -19.15 8.29 -4.06
C GLY A 66 -18.68 8.04 -2.62
N VAL A 67 -17.50 7.44 -2.45
CA VAL A 67 -16.92 7.14 -1.14
C VAL A 67 -16.02 8.29 -0.67
N PRO A 68 -16.20 8.81 0.55
CA PRO A 68 -15.33 9.85 1.10
C PRO A 68 -13.87 9.39 1.20
N THR A 69 -12.94 10.24 0.78
CA THR A 69 -11.50 9.99 0.86
C THR A 69 -10.79 11.11 1.60
N VAL A 70 -9.53 10.86 1.93
CA VAL A 70 -8.59 11.89 2.34
C VAL A 70 -7.85 12.41 1.11
N GLU A 71 -7.84 13.72 0.93
CA GLU A 71 -7.08 14.36 -0.14
C GLU A 71 -5.63 13.91 -0.13
N ALA A 72 -5.13 13.50 -1.29
CA ALA A 72 -3.73 13.18 -1.54
C ALA A 72 -3.22 14.09 -2.65
N LYS A 73 -2.39 15.07 -2.28
CA LYS A 73 -1.81 16.05 -3.19
C LYS A 73 -0.44 15.57 -3.65
N LEU A 74 -0.24 15.50 -4.97
CA LEU A 74 1.09 15.24 -5.53
C LEU A 74 2.07 16.34 -5.08
N ILE A 75 3.19 15.92 -4.50
CA ILE A 75 4.29 16.83 -4.11
C ILE A 75 5.47 16.67 -5.05
N ALA A 76 5.87 15.42 -5.31
CA ALA A 76 7.05 15.09 -6.09
C ALA A 76 6.84 13.77 -6.82
N ASP A 77 7.53 13.60 -7.94
CA ASP A 77 7.70 12.31 -8.60
C ASP A 77 9.18 12.12 -8.90
N ILE A 78 9.81 11.15 -8.24
CA ILE A 78 11.28 11.02 -8.20
C ILE A 78 11.68 9.80 -9.03
N PRO A 79 12.36 9.96 -10.18
CA PRO A 79 12.79 8.82 -10.98
C PRO A 79 13.70 7.84 -10.21
N MET A 80 13.50 6.54 -10.35
CA MET A 80 14.29 5.51 -9.66
C MET A 80 15.78 5.56 -10.02
N SER A 81 16.12 6.03 -11.23
CA SER A 81 17.49 6.27 -11.66
C SER A 81 18.24 7.26 -10.76
N VAL A 82 17.53 8.17 -10.09
CA VAL A 82 18.10 9.12 -9.14
C VAL A 82 18.39 8.46 -7.79
N LEU A 83 17.63 7.43 -7.40
CA LEU A 83 17.86 6.75 -6.12
C LEU A 83 19.09 5.81 -6.22
N ASN A 84 19.21 5.07 -7.32
CA ASN A 84 20.18 3.97 -7.46
C ASN A 84 21.68 4.33 -7.32
N GLU A 85 22.08 5.59 -7.39
CA GLU A 85 23.49 6.00 -7.31
C GLU A 85 24.00 6.30 -5.88
N GLY A 86 23.15 6.27 -4.84
CA GLY A 86 23.55 6.69 -3.49
C GLY A 86 22.71 6.16 -2.32
N LEU A 87 21.90 5.13 -2.54
CA LEU A 87 20.81 4.64 -1.69
C LEU A 87 21.11 4.29 -0.22
N PHE A 88 22.33 4.41 0.27
CA PHE A 88 22.63 4.13 1.67
C PHE A 88 22.64 5.35 2.58
N TYR A 89 22.62 6.58 2.05
CA TYR A 89 22.70 7.80 2.86
C TYR A 89 22.09 8.97 2.08
N TRP A 90 20.77 9.22 2.17
CA TRP A 90 20.12 10.36 1.50
C TRP A 90 20.56 11.73 2.06
N ASP A 91 21.12 11.75 3.26
CA ASP A 91 21.89 12.87 3.82
C ASP A 91 23.22 13.13 3.07
N GLN A 92 23.60 12.25 2.14
CA GLN A 92 24.82 12.29 1.34
C GLN A 92 24.56 12.17 -0.16
N VAL A 93 23.40 12.60 -0.66
CA VAL A 93 23.18 12.76 -2.12
C VAL A 93 24.29 13.65 -2.69
N SER A 94 25.29 13.01 -3.28
CA SER A 94 26.53 13.66 -3.74
C SER A 94 26.41 14.23 -5.16
N ALA A 95 25.36 13.82 -5.88
CA ALA A 95 24.97 14.38 -7.16
C ALA A 95 23.90 15.46 -6.95
N PRO A 96 24.09 16.71 -7.39
CA PRO A 96 23.06 17.72 -7.25
C PRO A 96 21.78 17.25 -7.94
N LEU A 97 20.70 17.11 -7.17
CA LEU A 97 19.35 17.10 -7.73
C LEU A 97 19.20 18.36 -8.59
N ASP A 98 18.56 18.26 -9.75
CA ASP A 98 18.18 19.48 -10.46
C ASP A 98 17.21 20.32 -9.59
N ASP A 99 17.17 21.62 -9.88
CA ASP A 99 16.47 22.59 -9.03
C ASP A 99 14.98 22.24 -8.83
N GLU A 100 14.34 21.64 -9.84
CA GLU A 100 12.92 21.24 -9.80
C GLU A 100 12.68 20.05 -8.85
N ARG A 101 13.54 19.03 -8.90
CA ARG A 101 13.47 17.87 -8.00
C ARG A 101 13.83 18.26 -6.57
N HIS A 102 14.85 19.08 -6.38
CA HIS A 102 15.22 19.58 -5.06
C HIS A 102 14.08 20.42 -4.44
N ALA A 103 13.45 21.30 -5.21
CA ALA A 103 12.29 22.07 -4.77
C ALA A 103 11.10 21.18 -4.38
N SER A 104 10.85 20.09 -5.10
CA SER A 104 9.77 19.16 -4.81
C SER A 104 10.00 18.39 -3.49
N VAL A 105 11.24 17.96 -3.22
CA VAL A 105 11.61 17.34 -1.94
C VAL A 105 11.49 18.34 -0.78
N ILE A 106 11.97 19.57 -0.96
CA ILE A 106 11.80 20.64 0.04
C ILE A 106 10.32 20.90 0.31
N ALA A 107 9.47 20.95 -0.72
CA ALA A 107 8.03 21.14 -0.55
C ALA A 107 7.38 20.01 0.25
N ALA A 108 7.84 18.77 0.11
CA ALA A 108 7.36 17.63 0.90
C ALA A 108 7.74 17.75 2.37
N ILE A 109 9.01 18.08 2.62
CA ILE A 109 9.53 18.35 3.96
C ILE A 109 8.78 19.50 4.62
N ASP A 110 8.58 20.60 3.91
CA ASP A 110 7.90 21.79 4.45
C ASP A 110 6.42 21.53 4.71
N TYR A 111 5.73 20.76 3.85
CA TYR A 111 4.36 20.34 4.12
C TYR A 111 4.26 19.50 5.41
N ALA A 112 5.17 18.54 5.61
CA ALA A 112 5.20 17.73 6.82
C ALA A 112 5.35 18.58 8.10
N LYS A 113 6.13 19.66 8.05
CA LYS A 113 6.27 20.60 9.18
C LYS A 113 4.98 21.37 9.51
N THR A 114 4.04 21.47 8.57
CA THR A 114 2.77 22.19 8.77
C THR A 114 1.64 21.32 9.34
N GLY A 115 1.94 20.09 9.78
CA GLY A 115 0.97 19.18 10.39
C GLY A 115 0.24 18.26 9.41
N GLY A 116 0.69 18.20 8.17
CA GLY A 116 0.33 17.10 7.26
C GLY A 116 1.27 15.92 7.41
N PHE A 117 0.89 14.77 6.84
CA PHE A 117 1.78 13.63 6.67
C PHE A 117 2.06 13.41 5.19
N TRP A 118 3.18 12.77 4.90
CA TRP A 118 3.52 12.38 3.54
C TRP A 118 3.57 10.85 3.44
N ARG A 119 3.37 10.35 2.23
CA ARG A 119 3.55 8.93 1.89
C ARG A 119 3.95 8.80 0.44
N THR A 120 4.37 7.61 0.06
CA THR A 120 4.43 7.27 -1.36
C THR A 120 3.04 6.88 -1.87
N ASP A 121 2.87 6.88 -3.20
CA ASP A 121 1.66 6.38 -3.84
C ASP A 121 1.37 4.92 -3.47
N LEU A 122 2.40 4.10 -3.33
CA LEU A 122 2.27 2.65 -3.12
C LEU A 122 2.20 2.24 -1.64
N CYS A 123 2.76 3.05 -0.74
CA CYS A 123 2.73 2.76 0.69
C CYS A 123 2.96 3.99 1.59
N ALA A 124 2.33 3.97 2.77
CA ALA A 124 2.77 4.79 3.89
C ALA A 124 4.09 4.27 4.48
N HIS A 125 4.88 5.19 5.04
CA HIS A 125 6.22 4.89 5.53
C HIS A 125 6.18 3.93 6.73
N GLY A 126 7.10 2.96 6.77
CA GLY A 126 7.20 1.92 7.79
C GLY A 126 7.21 2.42 9.22
N TRP A 127 7.91 3.51 9.51
CA TRP A 127 7.95 4.11 10.85
C TRP A 127 6.61 4.65 11.35
N VAL A 128 5.79 5.26 10.49
CA VAL A 128 4.43 5.74 10.80
C VAL A 128 3.57 4.53 11.15
N LYS A 129 3.65 3.47 10.33
CA LYS A 129 2.94 2.23 10.62
C LYS A 129 3.40 1.60 11.93
N ALA A 130 4.71 1.55 12.18
CA ALA A 130 5.29 1.01 13.41
C ALA A 130 4.84 1.81 14.63
N GLN A 131 5.01 3.13 14.62
CA GLN A 131 4.61 4.02 15.71
C GLN A 131 3.13 3.89 16.04
N ILE A 132 2.25 3.95 15.02
CA ILE A 132 0.81 3.79 15.24
C ILE A 132 0.53 2.38 15.75
N SER A 133 1.17 1.34 15.21
CA SER A 133 0.95 -0.05 15.65
C SER A 133 1.46 -0.37 17.06
N GLU A 134 2.48 0.34 17.55
CA GLU A 134 3.07 0.12 18.87
C GLU A 134 2.39 0.96 19.95
N THR A 135 2.01 2.20 19.62
CA THR A 135 1.59 3.20 20.61
C THR A 135 0.15 3.67 20.44
N GLY A 136 -0.47 3.40 19.29
CA GLY A 136 -1.73 4.02 18.87
C GLY A 136 -1.62 5.54 18.63
N SER A 137 -0.44 6.14 18.79
CA SER A 137 -0.27 7.59 18.68
C SER A 137 -0.29 8.04 17.23
N PHE A 138 -0.99 9.16 16.99
CA PHE A 138 -1.00 9.88 15.71
C PHE A 138 -0.13 11.15 15.77
N GLU A 139 0.65 11.33 16.84
CA GLU A 139 1.69 12.36 16.92
C GLU A 139 2.89 11.91 16.07
N LEU A 140 2.70 11.90 14.76
CA LEU A 140 3.71 11.45 13.82
C LEU A 140 4.93 12.36 13.94
N GLU A 141 6.11 11.75 14.11
CA GLU A 141 7.33 12.47 13.84
C GLU A 141 7.26 13.01 12.40
N THR A 142 7.60 14.28 12.21
CA THR A 142 7.49 14.96 10.90
C THR A 142 8.76 14.82 10.06
N THR A 143 9.69 13.99 10.50
CA THR A 143 10.96 13.69 9.82
C THR A 143 10.70 12.99 8.48
N PHE A 144 10.91 13.71 7.38
CA PHE A 144 10.90 13.10 6.06
C PHE A 144 12.19 12.30 5.86
N SER A 145 12.07 11.00 5.56
CA SER A 145 13.18 10.15 5.15
C SER A 145 12.75 9.24 4.00
N LEU A 146 13.55 9.16 2.94
CA LEU A 146 13.41 8.14 1.91
C LEU A 146 14.14 6.84 2.26
N ASP A 147 14.89 6.83 3.39
CA ASP A 147 15.53 5.64 3.95
C ASP A 147 14.50 4.77 4.69
N ASP A 148 13.48 4.34 3.96
CA ASP A 148 12.46 3.40 4.43
C ASP A 148 12.65 2.06 3.71
N PRO A 149 12.89 0.96 4.44
CA PRO A 149 12.91 -0.38 3.87
C PRO A 149 11.67 -0.69 3.01
N ARG A 150 10.49 -0.17 3.39
CA ARG A 150 9.26 -0.36 2.61
C ARG A 150 9.26 0.37 1.27
N ILE A 151 9.90 1.53 1.19
CA ILE A 151 10.01 2.25 -0.09
C ILE A 151 10.82 1.41 -1.05
N MET A 152 11.95 0.85 -0.58
CA MET A 152 12.78 -0.04 -1.38
C MET A 152 12.06 -1.31 -1.81
N ASP A 153 11.41 -2.01 -0.87
CA ASP A 153 10.74 -3.28 -1.17
C ASP A 153 9.56 -3.12 -2.14
N ILE A 154 8.81 -2.02 -2.02
CA ILE A 154 7.55 -1.82 -2.76
C ILE A 154 7.78 -1.09 -4.10
N HIS A 155 8.76 -0.19 -4.17
CA HIS A 155 9.07 0.55 -5.41
C HIS A 155 10.14 -0.12 -6.25
N PHE A 156 10.66 -1.28 -5.83
CA PHE A 156 11.59 -2.05 -6.65
C PHE A 156 10.97 -2.38 -8.01
N GLY A 157 11.64 -1.98 -9.09
CA GLY A 157 11.16 -2.16 -10.46
C GLY A 157 10.14 -1.12 -10.94
N MET A 158 9.81 -0.11 -10.14
CA MET A 158 9.01 1.04 -10.58
C MET A 158 9.89 2.07 -11.33
N PRO A 159 9.34 2.93 -12.20
CA PRO A 159 10.12 3.96 -12.89
C PRO A 159 10.43 5.15 -11.98
N SER A 160 9.59 5.40 -10.97
CA SER A 160 9.66 6.53 -10.06
C SER A 160 9.01 6.21 -8.71
N VAL A 161 9.33 7.04 -7.72
CA VAL A 161 8.65 7.11 -6.43
C VAL A 161 7.83 8.39 -6.38
N THR A 162 6.51 8.23 -6.45
CA THR A 162 5.57 9.35 -6.33
C THR A 162 5.29 9.66 -4.86
N ILE A 163 5.51 10.91 -4.46
CA ILE A 163 5.33 11.42 -3.09
C ILE A 163 4.05 12.25 -3.00
N LEU A 164 3.21 11.89 -2.04
CA LEU A 164 1.88 12.47 -1.81
C LEU A 164 1.80 13.12 -0.41
N ALA A 165 1.25 14.33 -0.36
CA ALA A 165 0.89 15.07 0.84
C ALA A 165 -0.54 14.75 1.23
N ARG A 166 -0.79 14.53 2.52
CA ARG A 166 -2.12 14.31 3.05
C ARG A 166 -2.33 15.08 4.36
N PRO A 167 -3.52 15.64 4.58
CA PRO A 167 -3.84 16.22 5.87
C PRO A 167 -3.87 15.13 6.94
N THR A 168 -3.41 15.47 8.15
CA THR A 168 -3.62 14.65 9.33
C THR A 168 -5.10 14.69 9.71
N LEU A 169 -5.63 13.56 10.16
CA LEU A 169 -7.00 13.42 10.66
C LEU A 169 -6.98 13.13 12.15
N THR A 170 -8.05 13.48 12.86
CA THR A 170 -8.24 13.04 14.24
C THR A 170 -9.07 11.77 14.24
N PRO A 171 -8.49 10.59 14.53
CA PRO A 171 -9.27 9.36 14.57
C PRO A 171 -10.16 9.33 15.81
N VAL A 172 -11.37 8.79 15.65
CA VAL A 172 -12.12 8.26 16.80
C VAL A 172 -11.30 7.13 17.42
N ARG A 173 -11.28 7.04 18.75
CA ARG A 173 -10.46 6.07 19.47
C ARG A 173 -11.28 5.12 20.33
N VAL A 174 -10.83 3.87 20.43
CA VAL A 174 -11.32 2.85 21.36
C VAL A 174 -10.15 2.19 22.07
N ASN A 175 -10.19 2.14 23.41
CA ASN A 175 -9.07 1.65 24.23
C ASN A 175 -7.71 2.30 23.91
N GLY A 176 -7.72 3.57 23.48
CA GLY A 176 -6.51 4.30 23.07
C GLY A 176 -6.09 4.07 21.60
N TRP A 177 -6.72 3.14 20.87
CA TRP A 177 -6.40 2.82 19.48
C TRP A 177 -7.30 3.54 18.49
N PRO A 178 -6.81 3.95 17.32
CA PRO A 178 -7.64 4.49 16.24
C PRO A 178 -8.69 3.47 15.79
N VAL A 179 -9.92 3.93 15.51
CA VAL A 179 -10.95 3.12 14.89
C VAL A 179 -10.69 3.06 13.39
N GLU A 180 -10.01 2.00 12.98
CA GLU A 180 -9.65 1.73 11.59
C GLU A 180 -10.06 0.31 11.21
N PHE A 181 -10.62 0.18 10.01
CA PHE A 181 -11.11 -1.06 9.45
C PHE A 181 -10.38 -1.37 8.15
N ARG A 182 -9.90 -2.60 8.00
CA ARG A 182 -9.51 -3.15 6.72
C ARG A 182 -10.61 -4.04 6.18
N VAL A 183 -11.05 -3.78 4.96
CA VAL A 183 -12.05 -4.58 4.26
C VAL A 183 -11.39 -5.33 3.11
N PHE A 184 -11.59 -6.64 3.04
CA PHE A 184 -11.00 -7.53 2.04
C PHE A 184 -12.06 -7.98 1.03
N PHE A 185 -11.75 -7.92 -0.26
CA PHE A 185 -12.59 -8.40 -1.35
C PHE A 185 -11.81 -9.27 -2.34
N GLY A 186 -12.46 -10.32 -2.85
CA GLY A 186 -11.84 -11.23 -3.82
C GLY A 186 -10.66 -12.02 -3.25
N GLY A 187 -9.99 -12.79 -4.11
CA GLY A 187 -8.93 -13.70 -3.68
C GLY A 187 -9.45 -14.72 -2.67
N ALA A 188 -8.88 -14.71 -1.46
CA ALA A 188 -9.26 -15.60 -0.36
C ALA A 188 -10.35 -15.04 0.58
N ALA A 189 -10.86 -13.83 0.33
CA ALA A 189 -11.95 -13.24 1.11
C ALA A 189 -13.33 -13.70 0.63
N ALA A 190 -14.31 -13.72 1.54
CA ALA A 190 -15.70 -13.96 1.21
C ALA A 190 -16.26 -12.93 0.19
N GLU A 191 -17.23 -13.34 -0.63
CA GLU A 191 -17.78 -12.51 -1.72
C GLU A 191 -18.40 -11.19 -1.25
N ASP A 192 -18.96 -11.16 -0.04
CA ASP A 192 -19.62 -10.00 0.56
C ASP A 192 -18.66 -9.01 1.26
N GLY A 193 -17.37 -9.34 1.31
CA GLY A 193 -16.35 -8.52 1.94
C GLY A 193 -16.18 -8.82 3.43
N ALA A 194 -14.96 -9.16 3.82
CA ALA A 194 -14.60 -9.39 5.21
C ALA A 194 -14.01 -8.14 5.84
N VAL A 195 -14.45 -7.79 7.05
CA VAL A 195 -13.98 -6.60 7.78
C VAL A 195 -13.11 -7.03 8.95
N SER A 196 -11.94 -6.42 9.08
CA SER A 196 -11.09 -6.55 10.26
C SER A 196 -10.91 -5.19 10.91
N PHE A 197 -10.99 -5.13 12.24
CA PHE A 197 -10.35 -4.06 12.98
C PHE A 197 -8.84 -4.10 12.71
N TYR A 198 -8.22 -2.94 12.45
CA TYR A 198 -6.86 -2.90 11.92
C TYR A 198 -5.81 -3.27 12.96
N TYR A 199 -6.06 -2.93 14.24
CA TYR A 199 -5.09 -3.04 15.34
C TYR A 199 -5.41 -4.24 16.26
N PRO A 200 -4.97 -5.47 15.92
CA PRO A 200 -5.24 -6.66 16.73
C PRO A 200 -4.69 -6.57 18.17
N GLN A 201 -3.65 -5.76 18.39
CA GLN A 201 -3.05 -5.48 19.69
C GLN A 201 -3.92 -4.62 20.62
N ALA A 202 -5.04 -4.06 20.13
CA ALA A 202 -6.01 -3.34 20.97
C ALA A 202 -6.71 -4.24 22.00
N GLY A 203 -6.58 -5.56 21.87
CA GLY A 203 -7.13 -6.54 22.80
C GLY A 203 -8.65 -6.63 22.71
N ASP A 204 -9.31 -6.82 23.86
CA ASP A 204 -10.77 -6.89 23.92
C ASP A 204 -11.38 -5.49 23.79
N ILE A 205 -12.11 -5.29 22.69
CA ILE A 205 -12.85 -4.06 22.40
C ILE A 205 -14.31 -4.26 22.81
N ASP A 206 -14.87 -3.30 23.54
CA ASP A 206 -16.31 -3.24 23.77
C ASP A 206 -16.99 -2.71 22.50
N VAL A 207 -17.60 -3.63 21.73
CA VAL A 207 -18.20 -3.30 20.44
C VAL A 207 -19.57 -2.68 20.67
N THR A 208 -19.63 -1.36 20.55
CA THR A 208 -20.89 -0.61 20.62
C THR A 208 -21.68 -0.71 19.31
N PRO A 209 -23.00 -0.43 19.32
CA PRO A 209 -23.80 -0.37 18.10
C PRO A 209 -23.26 0.61 17.05
N GLU A 210 -22.65 1.71 17.47
CA GLU A 210 -22.05 2.71 16.58
C GLU A 210 -20.78 2.18 15.90
N LEU A 211 -19.95 1.41 16.62
CA LEU A 211 -18.78 0.75 16.03
C LEU A 211 -19.20 -0.31 15.03
N GLU A 212 -20.21 -1.11 15.35
CA GLU A 212 -20.77 -2.10 14.43
C GLU A 212 -21.34 -1.44 13.16
N ALA A 213 -22.07 -0.33 13.32
CA ALA A 213 -22.56 0.46 12.19
C ALA A 213 -21.41 1.02 11.33
N ALA A 214 -20.33 1.50 11.93
CA ALA A 214 -19.16 1.99 11.21
C ALA A 214 -18.43 0.86 10.44
N ALA A 215 -18.28 -0.33 11.03
CA ALA A 215 -17.71 -1.49 10.37
C ALA A 215 -18.56 -1.96 9.18
N GLN A 216 -19.89 -1.95 9.34
CA GLN A 216 -20.82 -2.28 8.26
C GLN A 216 -20.78 -1.22 7.15
N GLN A 217 -20.69 0.06 7.50
CA GLN A 217 -20.52 1.14 6.51
C GLN A 217 -19.19 1.01 5.76
N ALA A 218 -18.10 0.59 6.42
CA ALA A 218 -16.83 0.30 5.77
C ALA A 218 -16.97 -0.82 4.74
N ARG A 219 -17.70 -1.89 5.09
CA ARG A 219 -18.02 -2.97 4.14
C ARG A 219 -18.78 -2.46 2.92
N GLU A 220 -19.81 -1.64 3.13
CA GLU A 220 -20.62 -1.08 2.05
C GLU A 220 -19.81 -0.18 1.11
N TYR A 221 -18.97 0.71 1.67
CA TYR A 221 -18.06 1.54 0.89
C TYR A 221 -17.03 0.72 0.13
N GLY A 222 -16.42 -0.28 0.79
CA GLY A 222 -15.49 -1.18 0.16
C GLY A 222 -16.12 -1.96 -1.00
N ALA A 223 -17.34 -2.45 -0.83
CA ALA A 223 -18.07 -3.19 -1.86
C ALA A 223 -18.40 -2.28 -3.06
N ALA A 224 -18.82 -1.04 -2.80
CA ALA A 224 -19.07 -0.06 -3.85
C ALA A 224 -17.79 0.26 -4.65
N MET A 225 -16.67 0.46 -3.97
CA MET A 225 -15.37 0.69 -4.61
C MET A 225 -14.91 -0.51 -5.43
N TYR A 226 -15.00 -1.72 -4.88
CA TYR A 226 -14.57 -2.94 -5.56
C TYR A 226 -15.42 -3.22 -6.81
N ALA A 227 -16.74 -3.04 -6.72
CA ALA A 227 -17.64 -3.12 -7.86
C ALA A 227 -17.32 -2.04 -8.90
N LYS A 228 -17.07 -0.81 -8.46
CA LYS A 228 -16.72 0.31 -9.35
C LYS A 228 -15.42 0.06 -10.11
N ARG A 229 -14.38 -0.47 -9.46
CA ARG A 229 -13.13 -0.88 -10.13
C ARG A 229 -13.40 -1.86 -11.28
N LYS A 230 -14.22 -2.88 -11.03
CA LYS A 230 -14.59 -3.88 -12.03
C LYS A 230 -15.41 -3.30 -13.18
N GLU A 231 -16.39 -2.44 -12.87
CA GLU A 231 -17.18 -1.72 -13.86
C GLU A 231 -16.30 -0.85 -14.79
N LEU A 232 -15.27 -0.21 -14.24
CA LEU A 232 -14.30 0.60 -14.98
C LEU A 232 -13.30 -0.26 -15.79
N GLY A 233 -13.36 -1.59 -15.70
CA GLY A 233 -12.45 -2.49 -16.42
C GLY A 233 -11.00 -2.38 -15.95
N LEU A 234 -10.76 -1.97 -14.71
CA LEU A 234 -9.42 -1.85 -14.14
C LEU A 234 -8.98 -3.20 -13.58
N ILE A 235 -7.90 -3.77 -14.11
CA ILE A 235 -7.39 -5.09 -13.71
C ILE A 235 -6.14 -4.88 -12.84
N PRO A 236 -6.07 -5.42 -11.62
CA PRO A 236 -4.94 -5.18 -10.74
C PRO A 236 -3.69 -5.87 -11.26
N TRP A 237 -2.55 -5.23 -11.07
CA TRP A 237 -1.22 -5.78 -11.35
C TRP A 237 -0.26 -5.46 -10.21
N LEU A 238 0.71 -6.35 -10.01
CA LEU A 238 1.79 -6.20 -9.04
C LEU A 238 3.13 -6.55 -9.70
N PRO A 239 4.23 -5.88 -9.32
CA PRO A 239 5.57 -6.28 -9.72
C PRO A 239 5.83 -7.76 -9.41
N GLY A 240 6.44 -8.47 -10.36
CA GLY A 240 6.71 -9.91 -10.25
C GLY A 240 5.63 -10.82 -10.83
N LEU A 241 4.46 -10.29 -11.21
CA LEU A 241 3.47 -11.03 -11.99
C LEU A 241 3.70 -10.85 -13.49
N SER A 242 3.52 -11.94 -14.24
CA SER A 242 3.69 -11.93 -15.70
C SER A 242 2.55 -11.23 -16.43
N GLU A 243 1.37 -11.15 -15.83
CA GLU A 243 0.16 -10.55 -16.40
C GLU A 243 -0.71 -9.94 -15.27
N PRO A 244 -1.59 -8.96 -15.59
CA PRO A 244 -2.59 -8.45 -14.64
C PRO A 244 -3.61 -9.54 -14.28
N ASP A 245 -4.07 -9.55 -13.03
CA ASP A 245 -4.92 -10.64 -12.52
C ASP A 245 -6.02 -10.13 -11.57
N ASP A 246 -7.29 -10.32 -11.97
CA ASP A 246 -8.45 -9.94 -11.15
C ASP A 246 -8.58 -10.78 -9.86
N GLN A 247 -7.91 -11.93 -9.78
CA GLN A 247 -7.88 -12.78 -8.59
C GLN A 247 -7.03 -12.21 -7.45
N ILE A 248 -6.21 -11.18 -7.71
CA ILE A 248 -5.45 -10.48 -6.66
C ILE A 248 -6.38 -9.92 -5.58
N GLY A 249 -7.61 -9.56 -5.95
CA GLY A 249 -8.58 -8.96 -5.04
C GLY A 249 -8.17 -7.56 -4.61
N ALA A 250 -8.68 -7.10 -3.46
CA ALA A 250 -8.35 -5.81 -2.87
C ALA A 250 -8.42 -5.85 -1.34
N SER A 251 -7.62 -4.99 -0.70
CA SER A 251 -7.82 -4.57 0.68
C SER A 251 -8.02 -3.05 0.71
N ILE A 252 -9.00 -2.58 1.48
CA ILE A 252 -9.37 -1.16 1.54
C ILE A 252 -9.47 -0.76 3.01
N ASP A 253 -8.70 0.25 3.40
CA ASP A 253 -8.61 0.72 4.77
C ASP A 253 -9.46 1.98 4.96
N PHE A 254 -10.31 1.95 5.98
CA PHE A 254 -11.21 3.03 6.36
C PHE A 254 -10.93 3.47 7.79
N MET A 255 -10.95 4.77 8.03
CA MET A 255 -10.81 5.34 9.37
C MET A 255 -12.06 6.10 9.75
N LEU A 256 -12.54 5.87 10.96
CA LEU A 256 -13.58 6.71 11.56
C LEU A 256 -12.90 7.94 12.18
N THR A 257 -13.30 9.12 11.73
CA THR A 257 -12.72 10.40 12.15
C THR A 257 -13.73 11.25 12.93
N GLU A 258 -13.24 12.12 13.80
CA GLU A 258 -14.09 13.05 14.55
C GLU A 258 -14.74 14.10 13.64
N GLU A 259 -14.05 14.50 12.56
CA GLU A 259 -14.48 15.64 11.74
C GLU A 259 -15.23 15.26 10.47
N ARG A 260 -14.99 14.06 9.92
CA ARG A 260 -15.50 13.67 8.58
C ARG A 260 -16.31 12.37 8.60
N GLY A 261 -16.45 11.72 9.75
CA GLY A 261 -17.01 10.37 9.83
C GLY A 261 -16.06 9.35 9.21
N LEU A 262 -16.62 8.31 8.59
CA LEU A 262 -15.85 7.22 7.98
C LEU A 262 -15.29 7.63 6.61
N VAL A 263 -13.97 7.55 6.44
CA VAL A 263 -13.27 7.91 5.20
C VAL A 263 -12.31 6.82 4.77
N MET A 264 -12.14 6.61 3.46
CA MET A 264 -11.07 5.75 2.93
C MET A 264 -9.72 6.43 3.15
N ILE A 265 -8.78 5.68 3.74
CA ILE A 265 -7.43 6.15 4.03
C ILE A 265 -6.34 5.40 3.28
N ASP A 266 -6.59 4.17 2.81
CA ASP A 266 -5.62 3.41 2.03
C ASP A 266 -6.34 2.32 1.23
N ALA A 267 -5.68 1.80 0.21
CA ALA A 267 -6.14 0.60 -0.46
C ALA A 267 -4.98 -0.06 -1.20
N GLY A 268 -5.10 -1.37 -1.40
CA GLY A 268 -4.02 -2.17 -1.96
C GLY A 268 -4.50 -3.53 -2.46
N PRO A 269 -3.55 -4.43 -2.76
CA PRO A 269 -3.86 -5.79 -3.17
C PRO A 269 -4.61 -6.56 -2.08
N GLY A 270 -5.28 -7.65 -2.45
CA GLY A 270 -6.02 -8.50 -1.51
C GLY A 270 -5.11 -9.35 -0.60
N PHE A 271 -5.75 -10.09 0.30
CA PHE A 271 -5.06 -11.05 1.16
C PHE A 271 -4.34 -12.12 0.33
N GLY A 272 -3.11 -12.49 0.74
CA GLY A 272 -2.23 -13.38 -0.03
C GLY A 272 -1.32 -12.67 -1.04
N HIS A 273 -1.55 -11.38 -1.30
CA HIS A 273 -0.78 -10.58 -2.26
C HIS A 273 -0.12 -9.35 -1.61
N GLY A 274 0.29 -9.47 -0.34
CA GLY A 274 0.99 -8.42 0.41
C GLY A 274 0.14 -7.67 1.45
N ALA A 275 -1.18 -7.86 1.47
CA ALA A 275 -2.02 -7.33 2.54
C ALA A 275 -1.87 -8.13 3.84
N HIS A 276 -1.62 -7.42 4.94
CA HIS A 276 -1.60 -8.01 6.28
C HIS A 276 -3.04 -8.43 6.68
N PRO A 277 -3.25 -9.65 7.24
CA PRO A 277 -4.58 -10.17 7.59
C PRO A 277 -5.24 -9.52 8.82
N CYS A 278 -4.50 -8.74 9.61
CA CYS A 278 -5.01 -8.08 10.81
C CYS A 278 -5.64 -9.09 11.79
N CYS A 279 -6.91 -8.98 12.14
CA CYS A 279 -7.61 -9.90 13.05
C CYS A 279 -7.91 -11.29 12.42
N PHE A 280 -7.60 -11.49 11.14
CA PHE A 280 -7.76 -12.77 10.44
C PHE A 280 -6.49 -13.65 10.47
N ILE A 281 -5.47 -13.32 11.28
CA ILE A 281 -4.30 -14.22 11.43
C ILE A 281 -4.78 -15.62 11.82
N ASP A 282 -4.33 -16.61 11.06
CA ASP A 282 -4.66 -18.03 11.21
C ASP A 282 -6.18 -18.32 11.23
N SER A 283 -6.96 -17.53 10.48
CA SER A 283 -8.41 -17.63 10.40
C SER A 283 -8.93 -17.37 8.98
N PRO A 284 -10.12 -17.92 8.62
CA PRO A 284 -10.79 -17.55 7.36
C PRO A 284 -11.12 -16.06 7.31
N VAL A 285 -10.97 -15.45 6.12
CA VAL A 285 -11.24 -14.02 5.87
C VAL A 285 -12.72 -13.83 5.54
N GLU A 286 -13.57 -13.88 6.58
CA GLU A 286 -15.03 -13.81 6.49
C GLU A 286 -15.65 -13.02 7.65
N GLY A 287 -16.81 -12.39 7.43
CA GLY A 287 -17.56 -11.68 8.48
C GLY A 287 -16.88 -10.39 8.95
N ILE A 288 -17.20 -9.96 10.17
CA ILE A 288 -16.57 -8.81 10.85
C ILE A 288 -15.77 -9.35 12.04
N ARG A 289 -14.48 -8.98 12.13
CA ARG A 289 -13.61 -9.36 13.24
C ARG A 289 -13.01 -8.16 13.95
N TRP A 290 -13.20 -8.16 15.26
CA TRP A 290 -12.74 -7.10 16.15
C TRP A 290 -11.44 -7.44 16.88
N LYS A 291 -11.10 -8.73 16.98
CA LYS A 291 -9.91 -9.23 17.66
C LYS A 291 -9.40 -10.52 17.02
N LEU A 292 -8.17 -10.89 17.39
CA LEU A 292 -7.57 -12.17 17.04
C LEU A 292 -8.37 -13.34 17.63
N ALA A 293 -8.23 -14.51 17.00
CA ALA A 293 -8.73 -15.75 17.58
C ALA A 293 -7.97 -16.08 18.89
N ASP A 294 -8.65 -16.77 19.80
CA ASP A 294 -8.07 -17.14 21.09
C ASP A 294 -6.75 -17.92 20.91
N GLY A 295 -5.70 -17.46 21.58
CA GLY A 295 -4.36 -18.05 21.53
C GLY A 295 -3.47 -17.57 20.38
N VAL A 296 -3.99 -16.77 19.44
CA VAL A 296 -3.19 -16.13 18.38
C VAL A 296 -2.56 -14.85 18.90
N GLN A 297 -1.27 -14.67 18.66
CA GLN A 297 -0.53 -13.46 19.03
C GLN A 297 -0.47 -12.48 17.86
N PRO A 298 -0.53 -11.16 18.11
CA PRO A 298 -0.17 -10.17 17.10
C PRO A 298 1.30 -10.41 16.69
N ARG A 299 1.59 -10.37 15.39
CA ARG A 299 2.94 -10.57 14.84
C ARG A 299 3.67 -9.25 14.71
#